data_AF-A0A3B9JAT3-F1
#
_entry.id   AF-A0A3B9JAT3-F1
#
_cell.length_a   1.000
_cell.length_b   1.000
_cell.length_c   1.000
_cell.angle_alpha   90.00
_cell.angle_beta   90.00
_cell.angle_gamma   90.00
#
_symmetry.space_group_name_H-M   'P 1'
#
loop_
_entity.id
_entity.type
_entity.pdbx_description
1 polymer ?
#
loop_
_entity_poly.entity_id
_entity_poly.type
_entity_poly.pdbx_seq_one_letter_code
_entity_poly.pdbx_strand_id
1 'polypeptide(L)'
;LLWLTIGWKALLLVEVPVLFLACAGGVWLFYVQHNFDGTYWQRHDKWDFLKAGLHGSSFYKLPGLLQWFTGNIGFHHIHHLSPKIPNYKLPQAYKENPLFQIKPVTMLLSLKSLTYRLWDEEKQKLVGFTALKEHYKPPLDAT
;
A
#
# COMPACT_ATOMS: atom_id res chain seq x y z
N LEU A 1 -27.31 11.28 -21.24
CA LEU A 1 -27.44 12.72 -21.48
C LEU A 1 -26.19 13.34 -22.11
N LEU A 2 -24.98 13.22 -21.53
CA LEU A 2 -23.77 13.89 -22.05
C LEU A 2 -23.35 13.46 -23.48
N TRP A 3 -23.32 12.17 -23.77
CA TRP A 3 -22.98 11.68 -25.12
C TRP A 3 -23.91 12.18 -26.24
N LEU A 4 -25.16 12.55 -25.91
CA LEU A 4 -26.12 13.13 -26.84
C LEU A 4 -25.91 14.63 -27.05
N THR A 5 -25.29 15.34 -26.11
CA THR A 5 -25.10 16.80 -26.16
C THR A 5 -23.70 17.22 -26.62
N ILE A 6 -22.66 16.51 -26.18
CA ILE A 6 -21.24 16.82 -26.51
C ILE A 6 -20.61 15.81 -27.48
N GLY A 7 -21.32 14.73 -27.81
CA GLY A 7 -20.83 13.67 -28.68
C GLY A 7 -19.93 12.65 -27.98
N TRP A 8 -19.96 11.41 -28.46
CA TRP A 8 -19.23 10.30 -27.85
C TRP A 8 -17.70 10.48 -27.87
N LYS A 9 -17.14 11.11 -28.92
CA LYS A 9 -15.70 11.35 -29.04
C LYS A 9 -15.19 12.28 -27.93
N ALA A 10 -15.87 13.41 -27.73
CA ALA A 10 -15.50 14.38 -26.69
C ALA A 10 -15.65 13.77 -25.29
N LEU A 11 -16.73 13.00 -25.06
CA LEU A 11 -16.93 12.28 -23.81
C LEU A 11 -15.75 11.34 -23.52
N LEU A 12 -15.34 10.49 -24.48
CA LEU A 12 -14.24 9.56 -24.26
C LEU A 12 -12.90 10.27 -24.03
N LEU A 13 -12.62 11.35 -24.77
CA LEU A 13 -11.37 12.11 -24.62
C LEU A 13 -11.24 12.78 -23.25
N VAL A 14 -12.35 13.05 -22.55
CA VAL A 14 -12.33 13.61 -21.20
C VAL A 14 -12.40 12.51 -20.14
N GLU A 15 -13.38 11.62 -20.24
CA GLU A 15 -13.65 10.62 -19.21
C GLU A 15 -12.55 9.56 -19.13
N VAL A 16 -11.98 9.12 -20.27
CA VAL A 16 -10.95 8.06 -20.24
C VAL A 16 -9.70 8.51 -19.48
N PRO A 17 -9.09 9.68 -19.76
CA PRO A 17 -7.95 10.15 -18.96
C PRO A 17 -8.29 10.37 -17.49
N VAL A 18 -9.47 10.94 -17.18
CA VAL A 18 -9.91 11.16 -15.79
C VAL A 18 -10.03 9.84 -15.04
N LEU A 19 -10.74 8.87 -15.62
CA LEU A 19 -10.90 7.54 -15.04
C LEU A 19 -9.57 6.80 -14.92
N PHE A 20 -8.70 6.91 -15.93
CA PHE A 20 -7.39 6.29 -15.89
C PHE A 20 -6.54 6.82 -14.74
N LEU A 21 -6.45 8.14 -14.57
CA LEU A 21 -5.69 8.78 -13.49
C LEU A 21 -6.31 8.47 -12.12
N ALA A 22 -7.64 8.52 -12.00
CA ALA A 22 -8.34 8.18 -10.76
C ALA A 22 -8.12 6.71 -10.37
N CYS A 23 -8.23 5.79 -11.34
CA CYS A 23 -7.99 4.37 -11.12
C CYS A 23 -6.53 4.09 -10.76
N ALA A 24 -5.58 4.65 -11.51
CA ALA A 24 -4.16 4.51 -11.22
C ALA A 24 -3.80 5.04 -9.82
N GLY A 25 -4.33 6.21 -9.43
CA GLY A 25 -4.17 6.77 -8.10
C GLY A 25 -4.79 5.90 -7.01
N GLY A 26 -6.00 5.38 -7.23
CA GLY A 26 -6.67 4.46 -6.31
C GLY A 26 -5.87 3.17 -6.11
N VAL A 27 -5.50 2.49 -7.20
CA VAL A 27 -4.67 1.27 -7.16
C VAL A 27 -3.35 1.55 -6.46
N TRP A 28 -2.71 2.68 -6.73
CA TRP A 28 -1.47 3.08 -6.08
C TRP A 28 -1.62 3.14 -4.56
N LEU A 29 -2.63 3.87 -4.06
CA LEU A 29 -2.84 4.04 -2.61
C LEU A 29 -2.94 2.70 -1.87
N PHE A 30 -3.71 1.74 -2.40
CA PHE A 30 -3.82 0.41 -1.80
C PHE A 30 -2.56 -0.44 -2.01
N TYR A 31 -1.87 -0.28 -3.15
CA TYR A 31 -0.66 -1.02 -3.45
C TYR A 31 0.46 -0.71 -2.46
N VAL A 32 0.83 0.57 -2.27
CA VAL A 32 1.87 0.98 -1.29
C VAL A 32 1.48 0.64 0.15
N GLN A 33 0.18 0.60 0.44
CA GLN A 33 -0.31 0.22 1.76
C GLN A 33 0.01 -1.23 2.14
N HIS A 34 0.14 -2.15 1.18
CA HIS A 34 0.42 -3.57 1.48
C HIS A 34 1.72 -4.10 0.85
N ASN A 35 2.33 -3.36 -0.07
CA ASN A 35 3.58 -3.70 -0.73
C ASN A 35 4.65 -2.66 -0.35
N PHE A 36 5.30 -2.85 0.79
CA PHE A 36 6.30 -1.91 1.29
C PHE A 36 7.36 -2.62 2.12
N ASP A 37 8.46 -1.91 2.37
CA ASP A 37 9.57 -2.40 3.18
C ASP A 37 9.15 -2.61 4.64
N GLY A 38 9.31 -3.83 5.15
CA GLY A 38 8.95 -4.17 6.53
C GLY A 38 7.48 -4.51 6.75
N THR A 39 6.72 -4.82 5.69
CA THR A 39 5.37 -5.38 5.83
C THR A 39 5.40 -6.74 6.56
N TYR A 40 4.41 -6.99 7.41
CA TYR A 40 4.23 -8.25 8.12
C TYR A 40 3.24 -9.16 7.40
N TRP A 41 3.73 -10.25 6.84
CA TRP A 41 2.92 -11.36 6.33
C TRP A 41 3.25 -12.62 7.12
N GLN A 42 2.24 -13.41 7.46
CA GLN A 42 2.45 -14.61 8.25
C GLN A 42 1.42 -15.68 7.90
N ARG A 43 1.84 -16.94 7.99
CA ARG A 43 0.95 -18.11 7.92
C ARG A 43 -0.07 -18.08 9.06
N HIS A 44 -1.24 -18.65 8.80
CA HIS A 44 -2.40 -18.53 9.68
C HIS A 44 -2.13 -18.99 11.12
N ASP A 45 -1.34 -20.06 11.30
CA ASP A 45 -0.95 -20.64 12.59
C ASP A 45 -0.11 -19.70 13.47
N LYS A 46 0.65 -18.79 12.85
CA LYS A 46 1.55 -17.84 13.52
C LYS A 46 1.05 -16.40 13.45
N TRP A 47 -0.15 -16.20 12.92
CA TRP A 47 -0.71 -14.88 12.68
C TRP A 47 -1.12 -14.21 13.99
N ASP A 48 -0.76 -12.93 14.13
CA ASP A 48 -1.13 -12.12 15.28
C ASP A 48 -1.93 -10.89 14.83
N PHE A 49 -3.09 -10.68 15.44
CA PHE A 49 -4.03 -9.60 15.06
C PHE A 49 -3.40 -8.22 15.18
N LEU A 50 -2.70 -7.96 16.28
CA LEU A 50 -2.12 -6.65 16.54
C LEU A 50 -0.97 -6.35 15.56
N LYS A 51 -0.08 -7.32 15.33
CA LYS A 51 1.00 -7.22 14.35
C LYS A 51 0.47 -7.10 12.93
N ALA A 52 -0.56 -7.85 12.57
CA ALA A 52 -1.18 -7.76 11.26
C ALA A 52 -1.82 -6.38 11.03
N GLY A 53 -2.55 -5.84 12.01
CA GLY A 53 -3.11 -4.50 11.94
C GLY A 53 -2.04 -3.42 11.82
N LEU A 54 -1.04 -3.44 12.71
CA LEU A 54 -0.03 -2.37 12.79
C LEU A 54 1.09 -2.48 11.76
N HIS A 55 1.47 -3.69 11.34
CA HIS A 55 2.64 -3.91 10.48
C HIS A 55 2.30 -4.60 9.16
N GLY A 56 1.11 -5.19 9.02
CA GLY A 56 0.65 -5.74 7.74
C GLY A 56 0.18 -4.67 6.74
N SER A 57 0.09 -3.42 7.19
CA SER A 57 -0.15 -2.27 6.32
C SER A 57 0.73 -1.08 6.71
N SER A 58 1.02 -0.21 5.75
CA SER A 58 1.90 0.94 5.97
C SER A 58 1.16 2.12 6.60
N PHE A 59 1.94 2.96 7.29
CA PHE A 59 1.55 4.34 7.54
C PHE A 59 2.04 5.20 6.37
N TYR A 60 1.15 5.46 5.40
CA TYR A 60 1.49 6.25 4.22
C TYR A 60 1.36 7.75 4.52
N LYS A 61 2.49 8.37 4.87
CA LYS A 61 2.57 9.79 5.27
C LYS A 61 2.51 10.69 4.03
N LEU A 62 1.28 11.05 3.67
CA LEU A 62 0.98 12.00 2.60
C LEU A 62 1.21 13.45 3.06
N PRO A 63 1.59 14.37 2.16
CA PRO A 63 1.58 15.81 2.44
C PRO A 63 0.15 16.30 2.69
N GLY A 64 -0.01 17.41 3.43
CA GLY A 64 -1.30 17.85 3.96
C GLY A 64 -2.45 17.92 2.94
N LEU A 65 -2.20 18.45 1.75
CA LEU A 65 -3.22 18.52 0.69
C LEU A 65 -3.69 17.13 0.24
N LEU A 66 -2.77 16.20 0.02
CA LEU A 66 -3.10 14.83 -0.39
C LEU A 66 -3.71 14.05 0.77
N GLN A 67 -3.24 14.27 2.00
CA GLN A 67 -3.84 13.65 3.18
C GLN A 67 -5.31 14.07 3.35
N TRP A 68 -5.62 15.36 3.14
CA TRP A 68 -6.99 15.88 3.17
C TRP A 68 -7.82 15.30 2.01
N PHE A 69 -7.31 15.36 0.79
CA PHE A 69 -8.01 14.88 -0.41
C PHE A 69 -8.36 13.39 -0.33
N THR A 70 -7.45 12.59 0.20
CA THR A 70 -7.64 11.15 0.38
C THR A 70 -8.40 10.79 1.67
N GLY A 71 -8.86 11.79 2.43
CA GLY A 71 -9.60 11.58 3.67
C GLY A 71 -8.82 10.75 4.68
N ASN A 72 -7.56 11.10 4.97
CA ASN A 72 -6.68 10.43 5.93
C ASN A 72 -6.45 8.92 5.67
N ILE A 73 -6.62 8.43 4.44
CA ILE A 73 -6.41 7.01 4.11
C ILE A 73 -5.00 6.51 4.48
N GLY A 74 -4.01 7.42 4.56
CA GLY A 74 -2.63 7.10 4.91
C GLY A 74 -2.45 6.44 6.28
N PHE A 75 -3.38 6.59 7.22
CA PHE A 75 -3.38 5.92 8.53
C PHE A 75 -3.95 4.49 8.47
N HIS A 76 -3.67 3.78 7.38
CA HIS A 76 -4.28 2.50 7.04
C HIS A 76 -4.05 1.41 8.10
N HIS A 77 -2.88 1.44 8.73
CA HIS A 77 -2.53 0.54 9.84
C HIS A 77 -3.46 0.68 11.05
N ILE A 78 -3.90 1.90 11.37
CA ILE A 78 -4.87 2.13 12.44
C ILE A 78 -6.27 1.67 11.99
N HIS A 79 -6.63 1.95 10.73
CA HIS A 79 -7.92 1.54 10.19
C HIS A 79 -8.07 0.01 10.16
N HIS A 80 -7.02 -0.72 9.76
CA HIS A 80 -7.02 -2.18 9.82
C HIS A 80 -7.12 -2.73 11.23
N LEU A 81 -6.45 -2.09 12.19
CA LEU A 81 -6.53 -2.50 13.59
C LEU A 81 -7.91 -2.22 14.21
N SER A 82 -8.51 -1.07 13.88
CA SER A 82 -9.82 -0.66 14.39
C SER A 82 -10.62 0.12 13.33
N PRO A 83 -11.35 -0.59 12.46
CA PRO A 83 -12.09 0.05 11.36
C PRO A 83 -13.28 0.90 11.84
N LYS A 84 -13.63 0.81 13.13
CA LYS A 84 -14.67 1.62 13.77
C LYS A 84 -14.24 3.07 14.00
N ILE A 85 -12.94 3.37 13.97
CA ILE A 85 -12.44 4.74 14.08
C ILE A 85 -12.67 5.43 12.72
N PRO A 86 -13.51 6.48 12.66
CA PRO A 86 -13.75 7.14 11.39
C PRO A 86 -12.50 7.92 10.95
N ASN A 87 -12.33 8.06 9.63
CA ASN A 87 -11.12 8.63 9.03
C ASN A 87 -10.70 10.00 9.59
N TYR A 88 -11.65 10.87 9.92
CA TYR A 88 -11.36 12.20 10.48
C TYR A 88 -10.78 12.15 11.91
N LYS A 89 -10.94 11.02 12.63
CA LYS A 89 -10.34 10.79 13.96
C LYS A 89 -9.02 10.00 13.94
N LEU A 90 -8.65 9.40 12.80
CA LEU A 90 -7.38 8.65 12.69
C LEU A 90 -6.14 9.48 13.07
N PRO A 91 -6.01 10.76 12.68
CA PRO A 91 -4.86 11.57 13.09
C PRO A 91 -4.80 11.81 14.60
N GLN A 92 -5.96 11.95 15.26
CA GLN A 92 -6.03 12.09 16.71
C GLN A 92 -5.63 10.77 17.39
N ALA A 93 -6.22 9.65 16.95
CA ALA A 93 -5.88 8.32 17.45
C ALA A 93 -4.37 8.03 17.30
N TYR A 94 -3.77 8.38 16.16
CA TYR A 94 -2.32 8.27 15.96
C TYR A 94 -1.54 9.03 17.02
N LYS A 95 -1.84 10.32 17.24
CA LYS A 95 -1.11 11.18 18.19
C LYS A 95 -1.24 10.71 19.64
N GLU A 96 -2.40 10.20 20.02
CA GLU A 96 -2.71 9.81 21.41
C GLU A 96 -2.15 8.44 21.80
N ASN A 97 -1.71 7.63 20.82
CA ASN A 97 -1.32 6.24 21.06
C ASN A 97 0.12 5.96 20.59
N PRO A 98 1.07 5.78 21.51
CA PRO A 98 2.46 5.45 21.15
C PRO A 98 2.59 4.19 20.30
N LEU A 99 1.71 3.20 20.48
CA LEU A 99 1.70 1.96 19.69
C LEU A 99 1.43 2.19 18.20
N PHE A 100 0.80 3.30 17.81
CA PHE A 100 0.49 3.59 16.40
C PHE A 100 1.65 4.28 15.68
N GLN A 101 2.73 4.63 16.39
CA GLN A 101 3.91 5.33 15.88
C GLN A 101 4.86 4.37 15.14
N ILE A 102 4.41 3.82 14.02
CA ILE A 102 5.21 2.95 13.15
C ILE A 102 6.04 3.75 12.14
N LYS A 103 7.03 3.11 11.52
CA LYS A 103 7.86 3.70 10.47
C LYS A 103 6.98 4.17 9.29
N PRO A 104 7.00 5.46 8.93
CA PRO A 104 6.19 5.97 7.84
C PRO A 104 6.80 5.58 6.48
N VAL A 105 5.92 5.38 5.50
CA VAL A 105 6.26 5.39 4.08
C VAL A 105 5.89 6.77 3.54
N THR A 106 6.83 7.46 2.89
CA THR A 106 6.55 8.75 2.22
C THR A 106 6.35 8.53 0.71
N MET A 107 5.84 9.53 -0.01
CA MET A 107 5.67 9.48 -1.47
C MET A 107 6.94 9.02 -2.19
N LEU A 108 8.10 9.58 -1.84
CA LEU A 108 9.36 9.21 -2.47
C LEU A 108 9.78 7.78 -2.13
N LEU A 109 9.67 7.39 -0.85
CA LEU A 109 10.02 6.03 -0.42
C LEU A 109 9.08 4.98 -1.02
N SER A 110 7.81 5.32 -1.24
CA SER A 110 6.84 4.40 -1.85
C SER A 110 7.17 4.02 -3.28
N LEU A 111 7.94 4.81 -4.03
CA LEU A 111 8.38 4.41 -5.37
C LEU A 111 9.23 3.13 -5.33
N LYS A 112 9.97 2.89 -4.24
CA LYS A 112 10.72 1.64 -4.03
C LYS A 112 9.79 0.42 -3.98
N SER A 113 8.52 0.60 -3.59
CA SER A 113 7.52 -0.47 -3.54
C SER A 113 7.34 -1.20 -4.86
N LEU A 114 7.54 -0.50 -5.99
CA LEU A 114 7.47 -1.07 -7.33
C LEU A 114 8.57 -2.12 -7.60
N THR A 115 9.59 -2.21 -6.76
CA THR A 115 10.65 -3.21 -6.89
C THR A 115 10.34 -4.50 -6.15
N TYR A 116 9.37 -4.51 -5.23
CA TYR A 116 8.95 -5.69 -4.47
C TYR A 116 8.00 -6.56 -5.28
N ARG A 117 8.32 -7.86 -5.39
CA ARG A 117 7.62 -8.82 -6.25
C ARG A 117 7.41 -10.18 -5.60
N LEU A 118 8.24 -10.54 -4.63
CA LEU A 118 8.25 -11.84 -3.99
C LEU A 118 8.30 -11.68 -2.47
N TRP A 119 7.76 -12.67 -1.76
CA TRP A 119 7.93 -12.82 -0.33
C TRP A 119 9.06 -13.82 -0.07
N ASP A 120 10.11 -13.39 0.63
CA ASP A 120 11.18 -14.26 1.09
C ASP A 120 10.78 -14.84 2.45
N GLU A 121 10.44 -16.14 2.48
CA GLU A 121 9.98 -16.83 3.70
C GLU A 121 11.11 -17.01 4.74
N GLU A 122 12.37 -17.08 4.34
CA GLU A 122 13.48 -17.21 5.30
C GLU A 122 13.73 -15.87 5.99
N LYS A 123 13.74 -14.79 5.19
CA LYS A 123 14.03 -13.43 5.67
C LYS A 123 12.78 -12.68 6.14
N GLN A 124 11.59 -13.28 5.97
CA GLN A 124 10.27 -12.72 6.31
C GLN A 124 10.11 -11.27 5.82
N LYS A 125 10.37 -11.05 4.53
CA LYS A 125 10.30 -9.71 3.91
C LYS A 125 9.97 -9.75 2.43
N LEU A 126 9.42 -8.65 1.93
CA LEU A 126 9.26 -8.44 0.50
C LEU A 126 10.62 -8.16 -0.17
N VAL A 127 10.86 -8.82 -1.30
CA VAL A 127 12.07 -8.70 -2.11
C VAL A 127 11.73 -8.56 -3.60
N GLY A 128 12.69 -8.06 -4.39
CA GLY A 128 12.60 -8.06 -5.85
C GLY A 128 13.12 -9.35 -6.47
N PHE A 129 12.96 -9.48 -7.79
CA PHE A 129 13.42 -10.68 -8.53
C PHE A 129 14.93 -10.93 -8.45
N THR A 130 15.73 -9.91 -8.12
CA THR A 130 17.18 -10.07 -7.92
C THR A 130 17.52 -11.04 -6.79
N ALA A 131 16.65 -11.14 -5.77
CA ALA A 131 16.83 -12.08 -4.66
C ALA A 131 16.75 -13.55 -5.08
N LEU A 132 16.17 -13.87 -6.24
CA LEU A 132 16.16 -15.23 -6.76
C LEU A 132 17.57 -15.77 -6.99
N LYS A 133 18.54 -14.91 -7.32
CA LYS A 133 19.94 -15.32 -7.49
C LYS A 133 20.56 -15.85 -6.20
N GLU A 134 20.11 -15.36 -5.06
CA GLU A 134 20.60 -15.79 -3.74
C GLU A 134 20.02 -17.16 -3.34
N HIS A 135 18.79 -17.46 -3.81
CA HIS A 135 18.10 -18.72 -3.54
C HIS A 135 18.30 -19.78 -4.63
N TYR A 136 18.84 -19.41 -5.78
CA TYR A 136 19.10 -20.33 -6.89
C TYR A 136 20.21 -21.31 -6.51
N LYS A 137 19.82 -22.58 -6.35
CA LYS A 137 20.76 -23.70 -6.26
C LYS A 137 20.79 -24.36 -7.65
N PRO A 138 21.93 -24.38 -8.36
CA PRO A 138 22.01 -25.11 -9.62
C PRO A 138 21.71 -26.60 -9.37
N PRO A 139 21.16 -27.32 -10.36
CA PRO A 139 20.93 -28.76 -10.25
C PRO A 139 22.21 -29.50 -9.86
N LEU A 140 22.09 -30.51 -8.99
CA LEU A 140 23.21 -31.30 -8.47
C LEU A 140 24.01 -32.04 -9.56
N ASP A 141 23.48 -32.12 -10.78
CA ASP A 141 24.04 -32.90 -11.89
C ASP A 141 24.80 -32.04 -12.92
N ALA A 142 25.12 -30.78 -12.58
CA ALA A 142 25.75 -29.81 -13.49
C ALA A 142 27.25 -29.52 -13.20
N THR A 143 28.00 -30.51 -12.69
CA THR A 143 29.48 -30.46 -12.55
C THR A 143 30.13 -31.72 -13.09
#